data_AF-A0A162BZZ4-F1
#
_entry.id   AF-A0A162BZZ4-F1
#
_cell.length_a   1.000
_cell.length_b   1.000
_cell.length_c   1.000
_cell.angle_alpha   90.00
_cell.angle_beta   90.00
_cell.angle_gamma   90.00
#
_symmetry.space_group_name_H-M   'P 1'
#
loop_
_entity.id
_entity.type
_entity.pdbx_description
1 polymer ?
#
loop_
_entity_poly.entity_id
_entity_poly.type
_entity_poly.pdbx_seq_one_letter_code
_entity_poly.pdbx_strand_id
1 'polypeptide(L)'
;MQFYPKAREQRPSIHDPSVIQRRWAVVKAAAINLLILQILFLGLFCYIFGSLFQQSGHIHNIKILFVDYDGGAIGDAARAAFQKLKGPGFPTFIEQSASVYPHPGSIEGAVCDIKYWGALYTTANASNALSAAFAGGPSASSYDKSNVLTMVWNEVRYPTVVDSAVANSIKLLSETARVEYSQTNGEMAVQSINSSDSAALAALYEPWTLTDNNILPTTQGSRVIHNTLVIILILIQEFFFLGTVNGLYSQFKLYTSVSPHRMVIARQIISLIYTLVGAMCTAGAIWAFRSGWDVNGNQFALTWLVLWLFAHLTFLVLDVFTIWLPPPYVPMALISWVILNITSILLPFELSPGFYKVGYAFPAHAVFQVLIDIWSSGCNPQLYHSLPVLFAYEVLGITLSSIGVYRRAHYASISQEREEKAFHERVAATLTEQQDAQLGRRETTRDDQESETSETESDEGRDIQRQDTATSIAHQAELANIISREMSRSRVERPDTSRDSTGPSFALAYRE
;
A
#
# COMPACT_ATOMS: atom_id res chain seq x y z
N MET A 1 -40.34 16.21 22.38
CA MET A 1 -38.94 16.51 22.01
C MET A 1 -38.89 16.76 20.51
N GLN A 2 -38.50 17.96 20.08
CA GLN A 2 -38.19 18.18 18.66
C GLN A 2 -36.77 17.70 18.41
N PHE A 3 -36.60 16.70 17.55
CA PHE A 3 -35.27 16.28 17.09
C PHE A 3 -34.63 17.42 16.28
N TYR A 4 -33.42 17.84 16.65
CA TYR A 4 -32.61 18.88 16.00
C TYR A 4 -33.28 20.27 15.85
N PRO A 5 -33.63 20.95 16.96
CA PRO A 5 -34.37 22.22 16.92
C PRO A 5 -33.64 23.34 16.14
N LYS A 6 -32.31 23.43 16.24
CA LYS A 6 -31.48 24.42 15.50
C LYS A 6 -31.48 24.23 13.97
N ALA A 7 -31.87 23.05 13.47
CA ALA A 7 -31.99 22.82 12.03
C ALA A 7 -33.29 23.40 11.45
N ARG A 8 -34.26 23.74 12.31
CA ARG A 8 -35.60 24.22 11.93
C ARG A 8 -35.80 25.73 12.12
N GLU A 9 -34.76 26.44 12.56
CA GLU A 9 -34.74 27.90 12.54
C GLU A 9 -34.98 28.42 11.12
N GLN A 10 -35.73 29.52 10.97
CA GLN A 10 -36.01 30.11 9.66
C GLN A 10 -34.71 30.57 9.01
N ARG A 11 -34.31 29.88 7.93
CA ARG A 11 -33.14 30.20 7.12
C ARG A 11 -33.57 30.89 5.82
N PRO A 12 -32.69 31.71 5.21
CA PRO A 12 -32.97 32.35 3.93
C PRO A 12 -33.41 31.34 2.88
N SER A 13 -34.36 31.73 2.03
CA SER A 13 -34.85 30.91 0.93
C SER A 13 -33.73 30.60 -0.07
N ILE A 14 -33.85 29.50 -0.81
CA ILE A 14 -32.83 29.04 -1.77
C ILE A 14 -32.59 30.04 -2.94
N HIS A 15 -33.52 30.98 -3.13
CA HIS A 15 -33.48 32.05 -4.13
C HIS A 15 -33.00 33.39 -3.57
N ASP A 16 -32.64 33.46 -2.29
CA ASP A 16 -32.03 34.66 -1.71
C ASP A 16 -30.67 34.93 -2.39
N PRO A 17 -30.36 36.17 -2.81
CA PRO A 17 -29.11 36.51 -3.48
C PRO A 17 -27.85 36.09 -2.69
N SER A 18 -27.92 36.13 -1.35
CA SER A 18 -26.83 35.68 -0.47
C SER A 18 -26.56 34.17 -0.56
N VAL A 19 -27.58 33.38 -0.93
CA VAL A 19 -27.52 31.92 -1.06
C VAL A 19 -27.17 31.50 -2.49
N ILE A 20 -27.64 32.23 -3.51
CA ILE A 20 -27.36 31.94 -4.92
C ILE A 20 -25.84 31.92 -5.20
N GLN A 21 -25.09 32.89 -4.68
CA GLN A 21 -23.64 32.94 -4.84
C GLN A 21 -22.96 31.71 -4.21
N ARG A 22 -23.38 31.31 -3.01
CA ARG A 22 -22.86 30.12 -2.31
C ARG A 22 -23.23 28.84 -3.06
N ARG A 23 -24.43 28.74 -3.62
CA ARG A 23 -24.87 27.59 -4.44
C ARG A 23 -24.00 27.41 -5.68
N TRP A 24 -23.75 28.48 -6.42
CA TRP A 24 -22.86 28.43 -7.59
C TRP A 24 -21.43 28.05 -7.21
N ALA A 25 -20.92 28.55 -6.09
CA ALA A 25 -19.61 28.13 -5.58
C ALA A 25 -19.57 26.63 -5.24
N VAL A 26 -20.61 26.09 -4.59
CA VAL A 26 -20.73 24.65 -4.29
C VAL A 26 -20.81 23.82 -5.57
N VAL A 27 -21.66 24.20 -6.52
CA VAL A 27 -21.79 23.47 -7.80
C VAL A 27 -20.48 23.49 -8.57
N LYS A 28 -19.79 24.64 -8.64
CA LYS A 28 -18.48 24.77 -9.29
C LYS A 28 -17.44 23.88 -8.60
N ALA A 29 -17.35 23.93 -7.28
CA ALA A 29 -16.39 23.12 -6.51
C ALA A 29 -16.69 21.62 -6.65
N ALA A 30 -17.97 21.22 -6.61
CA ALA A 30 -18.40 19.84 -6.79
C ALA A 30 -18.08 19.33 -8.20
N ALA A 31 -18.36 20.12 -9.24
CA ALA A 31 -18.06 19.76 -10.62
C ALA A 31 -16.55 19.59 -10.87
N ILE A 32 -15.72 20.49 -10.33
CA ILE A 32 -14.25 20.39 -10.43
C ILE A 32 -13.75 19.12 -9.73
N ASN A 33 -14.19 18.87 -8.49
CA ASN A 33 -13.76 17.67 -7.75
C ASN A 33 -14.26 16.38 -8.41
N LEU A 34 -15.47 16.39 -8.98
CA LEU A 34 -16.00 15.26 -9.74
C LEU A 34 -15.12 14.94 -10.95
N LEU A 35 -14.75 15.95 -11.75
CA LEU A 35 -13.89 15.75 -12.91
C LEU A 35 -12.50 15.25 -12.51
N ILE A 36 -11.90 15.84 -11.48
CA ILE A 36 -10.58 15.42 -10.98
C ILE A 36 -10.62 13.96 -10.52
N LEU A 37 -11.61 13.57 -9.72
CA LEU A 37 -11.75 12.20 -9.26
C LEU A 37 -12.01 11.23 -10.41
N GLN A 38 -12.86 11.59 -11.38
CA GLN A 38 -13.16 10.71 -12.50
C GLN A 38 -11.93 10.47 -13.38
N ILE A 39 -11.14 11.52 -13.65
CA ILE A 39 -9.88 11.41 -14.40
C ILE A 39 -8.86 10.58 -13.61
N LEU A 40 -8.77 10.80 -12.29
CA LEU A 40 -7.87 10.04 -11.42
C LEU A 40 -8.21 8.54 -11.47
N PHE A 41 -9.45 8.17 -11.18
CA PHE A 41 -9.87 6.77 -11.19
C PHE A 41 -9.72 6.15 -12.58
N LEU A 42 -10.04 6.88 -13.65
CA LEU A 42 -9.79 6.42 -15.01
C LEU A 42 -8.30 6.11 -15.21
N GLY A 43 -7.40 7.02 -14.81
CA GLY A 43 -5.96 6.81 -14.88
C GLY A 43 -5.48 5.59 -14.08
N LEU A 44 -6.01 5.40 -12.86
CA LEU A 44 -5.69 4.25 -12.01
C LEU A 44 -6.20 2.93 -12.62
N PHE A 45 -7.42 2.90 -13.18
CA PHE A 45 -7.93 1.72 -13.88
C PHE A 45 -7.11 1.42 -15.13
N CYS A 46 -6.76 2.44 -15.94
CA CYS A 46 -5.87 2.28 -17.07
C CYS A 46 -4.48 1.76 -16.65
N TYR A 47 -3.97 2.18 -15.49
CA TYR A 47 -2.70 1.69 -14.96
C TYR A 47 -2.77 0.20 -14.60
N ILE A 48 -3.80 -0.21 -13.83
CA ILE A 48 -3.99 -1.61 -13.45
C ILE A 48 -4.21 -2.49 -14.69
N PHE A 49 -5.23 -2.18 -15.50
CA PHE A 49 -5.58 -3.02 -16.65
C PHE A 49 -4.50 -2.99 -17.72
N GLY A 50 -3.81 -1.87 -17.90
CA GLY A 50 -2.68 -1.79 -18.82
C GLY A 50 -1.48 -2.62 -18.37
N SER A 51 -1.25 -2.76 -17.05
CA SER A 51 -0.19 -3.64 -16.54
C SER A 51 -0.46 -5.13 -16.80
N LEU A 52 -1.74 -5.51 -16.85
CA LEU A 52 -2.23 -6.87 -17.11
C LEU A 52 -2.51 -7.11 -18.60
N PHE A 53 -2.40 -6.07 -19.43
CA PHE A 53 -2.79 -6.13 -20.83
C PHE A 53 -1.90 -7.10 -21.60
N GLN A 54 -2.54 -7.99 -22.37
CA GLN A 54 -1.87 -9.01 -23.18
C GLN A 54 -0.91 -9.92 -22.40
N GLN A 55 -1.18 -10.19 -21.12
CA GLN A 55 -0.41 -11.13 -20.31
C GLN A 55 -0.14 -12.46 -21.05
N SER A 56 -1.17 -13.05 -21.66
CA SER A 56 -1.04 -14.30 -22.43
C SER A 56 -0.11 -14.17 -23.63
N GLY A 57 0.00 -12.98 -24.24
CA GLY A 57 0.92 -12.72 -25.36
C GLY A 57 2.38 -12.60 -24.92
N HIS A 58 2.64 -12.36 -23.64
CA HIS A 58 3.98 -12.22 -23.06
C HIS A 58 4.49 -13.49 -22.37
N ILE A 59 3.74 -14.59 -22.38
CA ILE A 59 4.15 -15.86 -21.74
C ILE A 59 5.48 -16.36 -22.30
N HIS A 60 5.76 -16.12 -23.59
CA HIS A 60 7.05 -16.43 -24.19
C HIS A 60 8.27 -15.79 -23.49
N ASN A 61 8.09 -14.72 -22.71
CA ASN A 61 9.18 -14.12 -21.91
C ASN A 61 9.58 -14.97 -20.69
N ILE A 62 8.73 -15.92 -20.28
CA ILE A 62 9.04 -16.91 -19.25
C ILE A 62 10.01 -17.92 -19.86
N LYS A 63 11.18 -18.03 -19.25
CA LYS A 63 12.26 -18.93 -19.67
C LYS A 63 12.27 -20.17 -18.79
N ILE A 64 12.15 -21.33 -19.42
CA ILE A 64 12.21 -22.65 -18.78
C ILE A 64 13.46 -23.36 -19.27
N LEU A 65 14.26 -23.91 -18.37
CA LEU A 65 15.46 -24.65 -18.73
C LEU A 65 15.09 -26.06 -19.22
N PHE A 66 15.66 -26.51 -20.34
CA PHE A 66 15.57 -27.90 -20.78
C PHE A 66 16.97 -28.52 -20.82
N VAL A 67 17.14 -29.67 -20.17
CA VAL A 67 18.41 -30.42 -20.20
C VAL A 67 18.13 -31.86 -20.60
N ASP A 68 18.76 -32.30 -21.69
CA ASP A 68 18.63 -33.66 -22.17
C ASP A 68 19.85 -34.49 -21.74
N TYR A 69 19.70 -35.35 -20.73
CA TYR A 69 20.75 -36.28 -20.31
C TYR A 69 20.68 -37.62 -21.05
N ASP A 70 19.56 -37.89 -21.72
CA ASP A 70 19.30 -39.13 -22.46
C ASP A 70 19.94 -39.08 -23.85
N GLY A 71 19.77 -37.96 -24.56
CA GLY A 71 20.24 -37.78 -25.94
C GLY A 71 19.59 -38.76 -26.93
N GLY A 72 18.40 -39.29 -26.58
CA GLY A 72 17.68 -40.33 -27.31
C GLY A 72 16.29 -39.90 -27.76
N ALA A 73 15.48 -40.89 -28.17
CA ALA A 73 14.15 -40.70 -28.74
C ALA A 73 13.18 -39.90 -27.84
N ILE A 74 13.29 -40.01 -26.51
CA ILE A 74 12.47 -39.23 -25.56
C ILE A 74 12.86 -37.74 -25.60
N GLY A 75 14.17 -37.45 -25.61
CA GLY A 75 14.69 -36.09 -25.77
C GLY A 75 14.27 -35.47 -27.11
N ASP A 76 14.35 -36.23 -28.20
CA ASP A 76 13.90 -35.81 -29.52
C ASP A 76 12.39 -35.54 -29.58
N ALA A 77 11.59 -36.39 -28.95
CA ALA A 77 10.15 -36.19 -28.84
C ALA A 77 9.80 -34.92 -28.04
N ALA A 78 10.53 -34.63 -26.96
CA ALA A 78 10.39 -33.38 -26.20
C ALA A 78 10.76 -32.15 -27.05
N ARG A 79 11.84 -32.26 -27.84
CA ARG A 79 12.28 -31.21 -28.76
C ARG A 79 11.24 -30.96 -29.87
N ALA A 80 10.66 -32.01 -30.44
CA ALA A 80 9.59 -31.93 -31.44
C ALA A 80 8.30 -31.31 -30.85
N ALA A 81 7.91 -31.73 -29.65
CA ALA A 81 6.76 -31.17 -28.93
C ALA A 81 6.94 -29.67 -28.66
N PHE A 82 8.15 -29.25 -28.27
CA PHE A 82 8.44 -27.82 -28.09
C PHE A 82 8.26 -27.03 -29.39
N GLN A 83 8.72 -27.54 -30.54
CA GLN A 83 8.52 -26.85 -31.82
C GLN A 83 7.04 -26.72 -32.19
N LYS A 84 6.20 -27.70 -31.85
CA LYS A 84 4.74 -27.64 -32.10
C LYS A 84 4.02 -26.65 -31.18
N LEU A 85 4.44 -26.56 -29.92
CA LEU A 85 3.81 -25.69 -28.92
C LEU A 85 4.33 -24.24 -28.93
N LYS A 86 5.43 -23.98 -29.63
CA LYS A 86 6.07 -22.66 -29.69
C LYS A 86 5.09 -21.59 -30.18
N GLY A 87 4.88 -20.57 -29.36
CA GLY A 87 4.02 -19.44 -29.69
C GLY A 87 4.04 -18.38 -28.59
N PRO A 88 3.36 -17.23 -28.79
CA PRO A 88 3.34 -16.14 -27.82
C PRO A 88 2.72 -16.54 -26.47
N GLY A 89 1.80 -17.52 -26.49
CA GLY A 89 1.10 -18.08 -25.33
C GLY A 89 1.79 -19.26 -24.64
N PHE A 90 3.03 -19.58 -25.02
CA PHE A 90 3.76 -20.71 -24.45
C PHE A 90 5.16 -20.25 -23.99
N PRO A 91 5.66 -20.71 -22.84
CA PRO A 91 6.96 -20.28 -22.34
C PRO A 91 8.09 -20.71 -23.28
N THR A 92 9.19 -19.95 -23.28
CA THR A 92 10.36 -20.28 -24.07
C THR A 92 11.21 -21.31 -23.35
N PHE A 93 11.36 -22.50 -23.94
CA PHE A 93 12.30 -23.49 -23.45
C PHE A 93 13.71 -23.18 -23.99
N ILE A 94 14.67 -23.09 -23.09
CA ILE A 94 16.07 -22.86 -23.39
C ILE A 94 16.81 -24.16 -23.13
N GLU A 95 17.20 -24.81 -24.22
CA GLU A 95 17.99 -26.02 -24.14
C GLU A 95 19.44 -25.70 -23.76
N GLN A 96 19.96 -26.44 -22.78
CA GLN A 96 21.36 -26.36 -22.35
C GLN A 96 21.96 -27.75 -22.29
N SER A 97 23.26 -27.85 -22.55
CA SER A 97 23.95 -29.14 -22.52
C SER A 97 24.02 -29.71 -21.09
N ALA A 98 23.96 -31.03 -20.99
CA ALA A 98 24.21 -31.76 -19.74
C ALA A 98 25.59 -31.46 -19.13
N SER A 99 26.56 -30.98 -19.92
CA SER A 99 27.88 -30.60 -19.41
C SER A 99 27.86 -29.34 -18.53
N VAL A 100 26.92 -28.42 -18.79
CA VAL A 100 26.74 -27.18 -18.00
C VAL A 100 26.02 -27.49 -16.69
N TYR A 101 25.09 -28.45 -16.73
CA TYR A 101 24.33 -28.91 -15.58
C TYR A 101 24.57 -30.41 -15.37
N PRO A 102 25.72 -30.85 -14.84
CA PRO A 102 26.05 -32.27 -14.75
C PRO A 102 25.21 -33.05 -13.74
N HIS A 103 24.59 -32.36 -12.77
CA HIS A 103 23.81 -32.98 -11.70
C HIS A 103 22.41 -32.35 -11.60
N PRO A 104 21.35 -33.10 -11.28
CA PRO A 104 20.01 -32.54 -11.06
C PRO A 104 19.96 -31.41 -10.02
N GLY A 105 20.76 -31.48 -8.95
CA GLY A 105 20.85 -30.38 -7.96
C GLY A 105 21.36 -29.06 -8.53
N SER A 106 22.14 -29.07 -9.63
CA SER A 106 22.54 -27.83 -10.31
C SER A 106 21.41 -27.16 -11.10
N ILE A 107 20.40 -27.95 -11.50
CA ILE A 107 19.17 -27.47 -12.12
C ILE A 107 18.28 -26.80 -11.06
N GLU A 108 18.12 -27.44 -9.90
CA GLU A 108 17.40 -26.86 -8.76
C GLU A 108 18.01 -25.52 -8.35
N GLY A 109 19.34 -25.44 -8.23
CA GLY A 109 20.04 -24.19 -7.95
C GLY A 109 19.79 -23.10 -9.00
N ALA A 110 19.69 -23.45 -10.29
CA ALA A 110 19.40 -22.49 -11.35
C ALA A 110 17.97 -21.93 -11.32
N VAL A 111 17.00 -22.76 -10.94
CA VAL A 111 15.61 -22.33 -10.70
C VAL A 111 15.55 -21.47 -9.43
N CYS A 112 16.31 -21.86 -8.40
CA CYS A 112 16.39 -21.16 -7.12
C CYS A 112 17.03 -19.77 -7.24
N ASP A 113 18.05 -19.64 -8.09
CA ASP A 113 18.72 -18.39 -8.44
C ASP A 113 17.88 -17.46 -9.35
N ILE A 114 16.66 -17.88 -9.74
CA ILE A 114 15.76 -17.11 -10.62
C ILE A 114 16.34 -16.90 -12.04
N LYS A 115 17.33 -17.70 -12.43
CA LYS A 115 17.83 -17.70 -13.83
C LYS A 115 16.75 -18.23 -14.78
N TYR A 116 15.96 -19.18 -14.29
CA TYR A 116 14.83 -19.79 -14.99
C TYR A 116 13.61 -19.85 -14.07
N TRP A 117 12.42 -19.85 -14.67
CA TRP A 117 11.15 -19.97 -13.94
C TRP A 117 10.81 -21.41 -13.54
N GLY A 118 11.39 -22.37 -14.26
CA GLY A 118 11.32 -23.80 -14.01
C GLY A 118 12.32 -24.51 -14.92
N ALA A 119 12.39 -25.82 -14.78
CA ALA A 119 13.21 -26.67 -15.60
C ALA A 119 12.50 -28.00 -15.91
N LEU A 120 12.88 -28.61 -17.02
CA LEU A 120 12.50 -29.97 -17.41
C LEU A 120 13.78 -30.69 -17.81
N TYR A 121 14.02 -31.89 -17.30
CA TYR A 121 15.14 -32.70 -17.73
C TYR A 121 14.76 -34.16 -17.95
N THR A 122 15.45 -34.82 -18.88
CA THR A 122 15.33 -36.27 -19.15
C THR A 122 16.33 -37.04 -18.30
N THR A 123 16.00 -38.22 -17.79
CA THR A 123 16.99 -39.06 -17.10
C THR A 123 17.92 -39.71 -18.12
N ALA A 124 19.22 -39.84 -17.79
CA ALA A 124 20.17 -40.55 -18.65
C ALA A 124 19.73 -41.99 -18.93
N ASN A 125 19.89 -42.45 -20.18
CA ASN A 125 19.55 -43.80 -20.64
C ASN A 125 18.04 -44.15 -20.56
N ALA A 126 17.16 -43.16 -20.43
CA ALA A 126 15.71 -43.36 -20.36
C ALA A 126 15.13 -43.96 -21.66
N SER A 127 15.58 -43.52 -22.84
CA SER A 127 15.09 -44.08 -24.12
C SER A 127 15.42 -45.57 -24.25
N ASN A 128 16.64 -45.94 -23.89
CA ASN A 128 17.07 -47.34 -23.94
C ASN A 128 16.35 -48.18 -22.89
N ALA A 129 16.16 -47.67 -21.67
CA ALA A 129 15.41 -48.33 -20.62
C ALA A 129 13.96 -48.60 -21.04
N LEU A 130 13.29 -47.62 -21.67
CA LEU A 130 11.94 -47.77 -22.21
C LEU A 130 11.91 -48.81 -23.35
N SER A 131 12.86 -48.76 -24.28
CA SER A 131 12.94 -49.75 -25.36
C SER A 131 13.17 -51.18 -24.84
N ALA A 132 13.97 -51.33 -23.77
CA ALA A 132 14.22 -52.61 -23.13
C ALA A 132 12.99 -53.13 -22.37
N ALA A 133 12.14 -52.24 -21.85
CA ALA A 133 10.89 -52.61 -21.20
C ALA A 133 9.89 -53.24 -22.19
N PHE A 134 9.95 -52.90 -23.48
CA PHE A 134 9.08 -53.52 -24.49
C PHE A 134 9.37 -55.01 -24.69
N ALA A 135 10.60 -55.47 -24.49
CA ALA A 135 10.97 -56.89 -24.61
C ALA A 135 10.34 -57.79 -23.54
N GLY A 136 9.78 -57.22 -22.47
CA GLY A 136 9.20 -57.95 -21.34
C GLY A 136 10.23 -58.49 -20.35
N GLY A 137 9.77 -59.29 -19.40
CA GLY A 137 10.59 -59.90 -18.36
C GLY A 137 11.06 -58.90 -17.30
N PRO A 138 12.23 -59.12 -16.68
CA PRO A 138 12.72 -58.29 -15.58
C PRO A 138 12.86 -56.81 -15.94
N SER A 139 13.26 -56.50 -17.18
CA SER A 139 13.42 -55.11 -17.65
C SER A 139 12.10 -54.35 -17.67
N ALA A 140 10.98 -55.03 -17.94
CA ALA A 140 9.66 -54.44 -17.93
C ALA A 140 9.12 -54.25 -16.50
N SER A 141 9.35 -55.23 -15.63
CA SER A 141 8.90 -55.16 -14.24
C SER A 141 9.71 -54.19 -13.38
N SER A 142 10.98 -53.94 -13.72
CA SER A 142 11.83 -52.95 -13.05
C SER A 142 11.79 -51.55 -13.69
N TYR A 143 11.01 -51.35 -14.75
CA TYR A 143 10.95 -50.06 -15.44
C TYR A 143 10.24 -49.02 -14.58
N ASP A 144 10.95 -47.97 -14.21
CA ASP A 144 10.40 -46.85 -13.44
C ASP A 144 9.94 -45.72 -14.36
N LYS A 145 8.62 -45.63 -14.54
CA LYS A 145 7.97 -44.61 -15.37
C LYS A 145 8.18 -43.18 -14.84
N SER A 146 8.46 -43.02 -13.55
CA SER A 146 8.67 -41.71 -12.92
C SER A 146 10.09 -41.19 -13.14
N ASN A 147 11.05 -42.07 -13.41
CA ASN A 147 12.45 -41.72 -13.61
C ASN A 147 12.81 -41.51 -15.10
N VAL A 148 12.00 -40.71 -15.79
CA VAL A 148 12.17 -40.44 -17.23
C VAL A 148 12.21 -38.94 -17.52
N LEU A 149 11.17 -38.21 -17.10
CA LEU A 149 11.08 -36.77 -17.20
C LEU A 149 10.79 -36.19 -15.82
N THR A 150 11.61 -35.23 -15.41
CA THR A 150 11.40 -34.52 -14.15
C THR A 150 11.27 -33.02 -14.40
N MET A 151 10.22 -32.44 -13.85
CA MET A 151 9.99 -31.01 -13.80
C MET A 151 10.47 -30.46 -12.46
N VAL A 152 11.23 -29.36 -12.49
CA VAL A 152 11.66 -28.61 -11.31
C VAL A 152 11.08 -27.21 -11.36
N TRP A 153 10.42 -26.75 -10.30
CA TRP A 153 9.80 -25.43 -10.26
C TRP A 153 9.62 -24.95 -8.82
N ASN A 154 9.33 -23.66 -8.64
CA ASN A 154 9.14 -23.06 -7.32
C ASN A 154 7.78 -22.37 -7.21
N GLU A 155 6.82 -23.03 -6.56
CA GLU A 155 5.43 -22.58 -6.47
C GLU A 155 5.25 -21.28 -5.66
N VAL A 156 6.15 -20.98 -4.72
CA VAL A 156 6.05 -19.77 -3.88
C VAL A 156 6.19 -18.47 -4.69
N ARG A 157 6.82 -18.54 -5.87
CA ARG A 157 7.07 -17.39 -6.74
C ARG A 157 5.83 -17.10 -7.58
N TYR A 158 5.08 -16.04 -7.26
CA TYR A 158 3.85 -15.66 -7.98
C TYR A 158 2.93 -16.88 -8.28
N PRO A 159 2.32 -17.49 -7.25
CA PRO A 159 1.74 -18.83 -7.39
C PRO A 159 0.76 -18.99 -8.56
N THR A 160 -0.14 -18.02 -8.77
CA THR A 160 -1.11 -18.04 -9.87
C THR A 160 -0.48 -18.09 -11.26
N VAL A 161 0.67 -17.43 -11.43
CA VAL A 161 1.38 -17.39 -12.71
C VAL A 161 2.22 -18.64 -12.90
N VAL A 162 2.92 -19.08 -11.86
CA VAL A 162 3.76 -20.28 -11.97
C VAL A 162 2.91 -21.54 -12.18
N ASP A 163 1.77 -21.67 -11.49
CA ASP A 163 0.84 -22.78 -11.70
C ASP A 163 0.38 -22.86 -13.16
N SER A 164 -0.02 -21.71 -13.74
CA SER A 164 -0.63 -21.65 -15.07
C SER A 164 0.37 -21.61 -16.22
N ALA A 165 1.45 -20.84 -16.10
CA ALA A 165 2.40 -20.55 -17.19
C ALA A 165 3.71 -21.35 -17.10
N VAL A 166 3.96 -22.06 -16.00
CA VAL A 166 5.13 -22.94 -15.83
C VAL A 166 4.67 -24.38 -15.65
N ALA A 167 4.04 -24.71 -14.53
CA ALA A 167 3.70 -26.10 -14.19
C ALA A 167 2.75 -26.74 -15.23
N ASN A 168 1.64 -26.07 -15.56
CA ASN A 168 0.71 -26.56 -16.58
C ASN A 168 1.33 -26.59 -17.99
N SER A 169 2.22 -25.65 -18.32
CA SER A 169 2.90 -25.63 -19.62
C SER A 169 3.91 -26.77 -19.77
N ILE A 170 4.66 -27.11 -18.71
CA ILE A 170 5.57 -28.26 -18.71
C ILE A 170 4.78 -29.58 -18.73
N LYS A 171 3.65 -29.68 -18.02
CA LYS A 171 2.72 -30.82 -18.11
C LYS A 171 2.21 -31.00 -19.55
N LEU A 172 1.76 -29.92 -20.18
CA LEU A 172 1.34 -29.94 -21.58
C LEU A 172 2.46 -30.37 -22.53
N LEU A 173 3.70 -29.90 -22.30
CA LEU A 173 4.87 -30.31 -23.08
C LEU A 173 5.14 -31.81 -22.94
N SER A 174 5.12 -32.35 -21.71
CA SER A 174 5.33 -33.78 -21.46
C SER A 174 4.28 -34.64 -22.16
N GLU A 175 3.01 -34.25 -22.08
CA GLU A 175 1.92 -34.97 -22.75
C GLU A 175 2.04 -34.89 -24.28
N THR A 176 2.41 -33.74 -24.82
CA THR A 176 2.65 -33.57 -26.25
C THR A 176 3.85 -34.40 -26.70
N ALA A 177 4.94 -34.42 -25.91
CA ALA A 177 6.11 -35.26 -26.16
C ALA A 177 5.75 -36.74 -26.15
N ARG A 178 4.83 -37.17 -25.28
CA ARG A 178 4.33 -38.55 -25.27
C ARG A 178 3.65 -38.90 -26.59
N VAL A 179 2.82 -38.00 -27.10
CA VAL A 179 2.15 -38.16 -28.40
C VAL A 179 3.17 -38.19 -29.54
N GLU A 180 4.17 -37.29 -29.54
CA GLU A 180 5.24 -37.27 -30.56
C GLU A 180 6.05 -38.57 -30.57
N TYR A 181 6.43 -39.06 -29.38
CA TYR A 181 7.14 -40.31 -29.23
C TYR A 181 6.31 -41.47 -29.79
N SER A 182 5.02 -41.56 -29.45
CA SER A 182 4.13 -42.59 -30.00
C SER A 182 3.98 -42.49 -31.52
N GLN A 183 4.00 -41.29 -32.11
CA GLN A 183 3.90 -41.11 -33.55
C GLN A 183 5.19 -41.51 -34.28
N THR A 184 6.36 -41.21 -33.71
CA THR A 184 7.65 -41.43 -34.38
C THR A 184 8.22 -42.82 -34.09
N ASN A 185 8.07 -43.32 -32.86
CA ASN A 185 8.66 -44.56 -32.40
C ASN A 185 7.62 -45.66 -32.13
N GLY A 186 6.33 -45.37 -32.18
CA GLY A 186 5.27 -46.32 -31.84
C GLY A 186 5.20 -47.54 -32.75
N GLU A 187 5.50 -47.40 -34.05
CA GLU A 187 5.52 -48.56 -34.96
C GLU A 187 6.61 -49.57 -34.57
N MET A 188 7.82 -49.08 -34.31
CA MET A 188 8.91 -49.92 -33.82
C MET A 188 8.60 -50.50 -32.44
N ALA A 189 8.01 -49.70 -31.54
CA ALA A 189 7.63 -50.14 -30.21
C ALA A 189 6.63 -51.30 -30.27
N VAL A 190 5.59 -51.21 -31.11
CA VAL A 190 4.59 -52.28 -31.31
C VAL A 190 5.19 -53.53 -31.96
N GLN A 191 6.17 -53.39 -32.84
CA GLN A 191 6.88 -54.55 -33.42
C GLN A 191 7.77 -55.25 -32.38
N SER A 192 8.36 -54.49 -31.45
CA SER A 192 9.27 -55.00 -30.42
C SER A 192 8.59 -55.53 -29.15
N ILE A 193 7.28 -55.30 -29.01
CA ILE A 193 6.59 -55.55 -27.73
C ILE A 193 6.28 -57.03 -27.50
N ASN A 194 6.59 -57.49 -26.29
CA ASN A 194 6.10 -58.77 -25.80
C ASN A 194 4.65 -58.64 -25.32
N SER A 195 3.71 -58.92 -26.22
CA SER A 195 2.26 -58.81 -25.95
C SER A 195 1.74 -59.79 -24.88
N SER A 196 2.54 -60.77 -24.46
CA SER A 196 2.19 -61.69 -23.37
C SER A 196 2.56 -61.16 -21.99
N ASP A 197 3.34 -60.07 -21.90
CA ASP A 197 3.75 -59.45 -20.66
C ASP A 197 2.94 -58.18 -20.38
N SER A 198 2.20 -58.17 -19.27
CA SER A 198 1.38 -57.03 -18.85
C SER A 198 2.22 -55.80 -18.49
N ALA A 199 3.46 -55.97 -18.02
CA ALA A 199 4.37 -54.86 -17.70
C ALA A 199 4.87 -54.18 -18.98
N ALA A 200 5.18 -54.94 -20.02
CA ALA A 200 5.57 -54.40 -21.33
C ALA A 200 4.42 -53.61 -21.97
N LEU A 201 3.20 -54.15 -21.92
CA LEU A 201 1.98 -53.43 -22.37
C LEU A 201 1.76 -52.14 -21.57
N ALA A 202 1.94 -52.17 -20.25
CA ALA A 202 1.81 -50.99 -19.41
C ALA A 202 2.85 -49.89 -19.72
N ALA A 203 4.08 -50.28 -20.11
CA ALA A 203 5.12 -49.35 -20.57
C ALA A 203 4.83 -48.76 -21.95
N LEU A 204 4.08 -49.47 -22.82
CA LEU A 204 3.66 -48.90 -24.11
C LEU A 204 2.54 -47.86 -23.96
N TYR A 205 1.52 -48.15 -23.13
CA TYR A 205 0.39 -47.23 -22.93
C TYR A 205 0.76 -45.98 -22.15
N GLU A 206 1.66 -46.14 -21.18
CA GLU A 206 2.15 -45.05 -20.35
C GLU A 206 3.68 -45.18 -20.25
N PRO A 207 4.42 -44.67 -21.26
CA PRO A 207 5.87 -44.77 -21.33
C PRO A 207 6.58 -43.97 -20.24
N TRP A 208 5.98 -42.88 -19.76
CA TRP A 208 6.46 -42.17 -18.58
C TRP A 208 5.33 -41.38 -17.92
N THR A 209 5.58 -41.03 -16.66
CA THR A 209 4.78 -40.09 -15.88
C THR A 209 5.71 -38.93 -15.50
N LEU A 210 5.26 -37.69 -15.69
CA LEU A 210 6.07 -36.51 -15.34
C LEU A 210 6.25 -36.44 -13.82
N THR A 211 7.49 -36.50 -13.36
CA THR A 211 7.83 -36.30 -11.95
C THR A 211 7.82 -34.82 -11.61
N ASP A 212 7.12 -34.46 -10.53
CA ASP A 212 6.93 -33.09 -10.07
C ASP A 212 7.83 -32.81 -8.85
N ASN A 213 8.90 -32.04 -9.08
CA ASN A 213 9.81 -31.56 -8.03
C ASN A 213 9.57 -30.07 -7.77
N ASN A 214 8.63 -29.78 -6.87
CA ASN A 214 8.33 -28.43 -6.41
C ASN A 214 9.23 -28.07 -5.21
N ILE A 215 10.11 -27.09 -5.40
CA ILE A 215 11.11 -26.67 -4.39
C ILE A 215 10.44 -26.23 -3.09
N LEU A 216 9.37 -25.43 -3.18
CA LEU A 216 8.61 -25.03 -2.01
C LEU A 216 7.11 -25.09 -2.28
N PRO A 217 6.45 -26.19 -1.89
CA PRO A 217 5.01 -26.31 -1.95
C PRO A 217 4.31 -25.32 -1.03
N THR A 218 3.31 -24.61 -1.54
CA THR A 218 2.55 -23.61 -0.78
C THR A 218 1.09 -24.05 -0.61
N THR A 219 0.77 -24.93 0.33
CA THR A 219 -0.59 -25.52 0.47
C THR A 219 -1.75 -24.54 0.79
N GLN A 220 -1.46 -23.25 0.98
CA GLN A 220 -2.48 -22.23 1.26
C GLN A 220 -3.40 -22.05 0.05
N GLY A 221 -4.71 -22.35 0.16
CA GLY A 221 -5.66 -22.15 -0.94
C GLY A 221 -5.95 -20.67 -1.28
N SER A 222 -5.49 -19.74 -0.45
CA SER A 222 -5.77 -18.30 -0.56
C SER A 222 -4.51 -17.45 -0.79
N ARG A 223 -3.57 -17.95 -1.59
CA ARG A 223 -2.23 -17.33 -1.79
C ARG A 223 -2.31 -15.89 -2.30
N VAL A 224 -3.29 -15.62 -3.17
CA VAL A 224 -3.53 -14.27 -3.70
C VAL A 224 -3.89 -13.29 -2.59
N ILE A 225 -4.70 -13.71 -1.61
CA ILE A 225 -5.11 -12.87 -0.48
C ILE A 225 -3.90 -12.51 0.40
N HIS A 226 -3.04 -13.48 0.70
CA HIS A 226 -1.86 -13.26 1.52
C HIS A 226 -0.86 -12.31 0.87
N ASN A 227 -0.71 -12.39 -0.46
CA ASN A 227 0.26 -11.57 -1.18
C ASN A 227 -0.26 -10.17 -1.53
N THR A 228 -1.56 -10.02 -1.79
CA THR A 228 -2.14 -8.73 -2.22
C THR A 228 -2.95 -8.04 -1.14
N LEU A 229 -4.01 -8.68 -0.63
CA LEU A 229 -4.92 -8.06 0.33
C LEU A 229 -4.23 -7.71 1.66
N VAL A 230 -3.28 -8.53 2.13
CA VAL A 230 -2.50 -8.20 3.34
C VAL A 230 -1.71 -6.91 3.17
N ILE A 231 -1.04 -6.73 2.02
CA ILE A 231 -0.30 -5.49 1.71
C ILE A 231 -1.24 -4.28 1.68
N ILE A 232 -2.44 -4.43 1.12
CA ILE A 232 -3.48 -3.39 1.12
C ILE A 232 -3.90 -3.04 2.53
N LEU A 233 -4.17 -4.04 3.36
CA LEU A 233 -4.61 -3.84 4.74
C LEU A 233 -3.54 -3.13 5.56
N ILE A 234 -2.25 -3.47 5.38
CA ILE A 234 -1.14 -2.74 6.00
C ILE A 234 -1.18 -1.26 5.55
N LEU A 235 -1.23 -0.99 4.25
CA LEU A 235 -1.27 0.38 3.72
C LEU A 235 -2.42 1.22 4.29
N ILE A 236 -3.62 0.64 4.38
CA ILE A 236 -4.82 1.32 4.90
C ILE A 236 -4.74 1.50 6.41
N GLN A 237 -4.28 0.48 7.15
CA GLN A 237 -4.14 0.53 8.60
C GLN A 237 -3.21 1.67 9.03
N GLU A 238 -2.06 1.82 8.37
CA GLU A 238 -1.12 2.90 8.67
C GLU A 238 -1.71 4.28 8.41
N PHE A 239 -2.51 4.42 7.34
CA PHE A 239 -3.22 5.67 7.05
C PHE A 239 -4.21 6.05 8.17
N PHE A 240 -4.99 5.10 8.67
CA PHE A 240 -5.97 5.38 9.72
C PHE A 240 -5.31 5.80 11.03
N PHE A 241 -4.24 5.11 11.43
CA PHE A 241 -3.52 5.49 12.63
C PHE A 241 -2.83 6.85 12.49
N LEU A 242 -2.23 7.13 11.32
CA LEU A 242 -1.67 8.44 11.01
C LEU A 242 -2.73 9.55 11.14
N GLY A 243 -3.95 9.32 10.64
CA GLY A 243 -5.09 10.24 10.80
C GLY A 243 -5.41 10.50 12.27
N THR A 244 -5.43 9.45 13.11
CA THR A 244 -5.63 9.57 14.56
C THR A 244 -4.52 10.39 15.23
N VAL A 245 -3.24 10.11 14.93
CA VAL A 245 -2.12 10.87 15.49
C VAL A 245 -2.20 12.34 15.08
N ASN A 246 -2.47 12.63 13.80
CA ASN A 246 -2.63 14.01 13.32
C ASN A 246 -3.80 14.73 14.01
N GLY A 247 -4.92 14.04 14.22
CA GLY A 247 -6.08 14.56 14.96
C GLY A 247 -5.74 14.89 16.42
N LEU A 248 -5.07 13.97 17.12
CA LEU A 248 -4.64 14.17 18.51
C LEU A 248 -3.71 15.38 18.65
N TYR A 249 -2.71 15.52 17.76
CA TYR A 249 -1.78 16.64 17.81
C TYR A 249 -2.46 18.00 17.58
N SER A 250 -3.52 18.02 16.75
CA SER A 250 -4.33 19.22 16.52
C SER A 250 -5.21 19.55 17.74
N GLN A 251 -5.94 18.57 18.26
CA GLN A 251 -6.84 18.75 19.41
C GLN A 251 -6.12 19.24 20.68
N PHE A 252 -4.96 18.63 20.99
CA PHE A 252 -4.17 19.01 22.16
C PHE A 252 -3.25 20.22 21.91
N LYS A 253 -3.36 20.89 20.74
CA LYS A 253 -2.52 22.03 20.34
C LYS A 253 -1.02 21.79 20.57
N LEU A 254 -0.57 20.56 20.31
CA LEU A 254 0.82 20.17 20.55
C LEU A 254 1.79 20.90 19.63
N TYR A 255 1.32 21.30 18.44
CA TYR A 255 2.12 22.06 17.46
C TYR A 255 2.51 23.47 17.92
N THR A 256 1.81 24.06 18.88
CA THR A 256 2.11 25.40 19.40
C THR A 256 2.65 25.39 20.82
N SER A 257 2.40 24.31 21.58
CA SER A 257 2.80 24.20 22.99
C SER A 257 4.12 23.46 23.23
N VAL A 258 4.61 22.67 22.27
CA VAL A 258 5.79 21.81 22.44
C VAL A 258 6.87 22.16 21.42
N SER A 259 8.14 22.09 21.85
CA SER A 259 9.30 22.30 20.95
C SER A 259 9.30 21.27 19.79
N PRO A 260 9.53 21.70 18.53
CA PRO A 260 9.46 20.81 17.36
C PRO A 260 10.36 19.57 17.43
N HIS A 261 11.57 19.69 17.99
CA HIS A 261 12.50 18.54 18.11
C HIS A 261 11.94 17.41 18.98
N ARG A 262 11.30 17.74 20.11
CA ARG A 262 10.66 16.73 20.98
C ARG A 262 9.45 16.10 20.29
N MET A 263 8.73 16.87 19.48
CA MET A 263 7.61 16.37 18.69
C MET A 263 8.05 15.37 17.62
N VAL A 264 9.17 15.63 16.94
CA VAL A 264 9.77 14.70 15.98
C VAL A 264 10.09 13.38 16.66
N ILE A 265 10.83 13.41 17.78
CA ILE A 265 11.21 12.19 18.51
C ILE A 265 9.97 11.41 18.97
N ALA A 266 9.00 12.09 19.60
CA ALA A 266 7.79 11.45 20.06
C ALA A 266 6.99 10.82 18.90
N ARG A 267 6.89 11.51 17.77
CA ARG A 267 6.20 11.02 16.57
C ARG A 267 6.87 9.77 16.00
N GLN A 268 8.20 9.77 15.88
CA GLN A 268 8.95 8.61 15.38
C GLN A 268 8.87 7.41 16.32
N ILE A 269 8.86 7.63 17.64
CA ILE A 269 8.68 6.54 18.61
C ILE A 269 7.28 5.95 18.49
N ILE A 270 6.25 6.79 18.38
CA ILE A 270 4.85 6.34 18.23
C ILE A 270 4.67 5.56 16.93
N SER A 271 5.21 6.05 15.80
CA SER A 271 5.13 5.34 14.52
C SER A 271 5.85 4.00 14.57
N LEU A 272 7.04 3.96 15.16
CA LEU A 272 7.84 2.74 15.28
C LEU A 272 7.15 1.68 16.16
N ILE A 273 6.62 2.07 17.32
CA ILE A 273 5.90 1.13 18.20
C ILE A 273 4.61 0.62 17.54
N TYR A 274 3.82 1.51 16.96
CA TYR A 274 2.55 1.14 16.33
C TYR A 274 2.77 0.15 15.18
N THR A 275 3.68 0.49 14.27
CA THR A 275 3.99 -0.35 13.10
C THR A 275 4.61 -1.68 13.50
N LEU A 276 5.44 -1.71 14.56
CA LEU A 276 6.05 -2.95 15.07
C LEU A 276 5.01 -3.92 15.62
N VAL A 277 4.07 -3.41 16.43
CA VAL A 277 2.95 -4.19 16.97
C VAL A 277 1.98 -4.60 15.86
N GLY A 278 1.66 -3.68 14.95
CA GLY A 278 0.79 -3.95 13.80
C GLY A 278 1.34 -5.08 12.92
N ALA A 279 2.62 -4.99 12.55
CA ALA A 279 3.29 -6.03 11.78
C ALA A 279 3.38 -7.36 12.53
N MET A 280 3.54 -7.34 13.87
CA MET A 280 3.50 -8.56 14.69
C MET A 280 2.12 -9.22 14.63
N CYS A 281 1.04 -8.44 14.70
CA CYS A 281 -0.33 -8.96 14.54
C CYS A 281 -0.54 -9.57 13.14
N THR A 282 -0.06 -8.91 12.08
CA THR A 282 -0.15 -9.42 10.72
C THR A 282 0.65 -10.70 10.52
N ALA A 283 1.93 -10.70 10.91
CA ALA A 283 2.79 -11.89 10.85
C ALA A 283 2.24 -13.03 11.71
N GLY A 284 1.74 -12.71 12.91
CA GLY A 284 1.09 -13.64 13.83
C GLY A 284 -0.17 -14.26 13.24
N ALA A 285 -0.99 -13.49 12.52
CA ALA A 285 -2.17 -14.01 11.83
C ALA A 285 -1.78 -14.96 10.68
N ILE A 286 -0.83 -14.56 9.83
CA ILE A 286 -0.30 -15.43 8.77
C ILE A 286 0.21 -16.74 9.38
N TRP A 287 0.92 -16.65 10.50
CA TRP A 287 1.48 -17.80 11.20
C TRP A 287 0.43 -18.68 11.89
N ALA A 288 -0.60 -18.11 12.48
CA ALA A 288 -1.66 -18.86 13.16
C ALA A 288 -2.49 -19.69 12.17
N PHE A 289 -2.67 -19.19 10.94
CA PHE A 289 -3.49 -19.83 9.91
C PHE A 289 -2.68 -20.61 8.85
N ARG A 290 -1.41 -20.92 9.12
CA ARG A 290 -0.48 -21.61 8.19
C ARG A 290 -0.72 -23.12 7.99
N SER A 291 -1.96 -23.55 7.79
CA SER A 291 -2.27 -24.99 7.66
C SER A 291 -1.48 -25.67 6.52
N GLY A 292 -0.67 -26.69 6.88
CA GLY A 292 0.12 -27.48 5.93
C GLY A 292 1.33 -26.77 5.31
N TRP A 293 1.64 -25.53 5.74
CA TRP A 293 2.78 -24.78 5.23
C TRP A 293 3.99 -24.94 6.15
N ASP A 294 5.02 -25.62 5.64
CA ASP A 294 6.22 -25.97 6.40
C ASP A 294 7.19 -24.78 6.48
N VAL A 295 6.89 -23.84 7.39
CA VAL A 295 7.74 -22.68 7.68
C VAL A 295 8.26 -22.69 9.12
N ASN A 296 9.49 -22.23 9.34
CA ASN A 296 10.19 -22.29 10.63
C ASN A 296 10.14 -20.96 11.42
N GLY A 297 10.39 -21.00 12.72
CA GLY A 297 10.33 -19.82 13.61
C GLY A 297 11.28 -18.68 13.21
N ASN A 298 12.40 -19.01 12.55
CA ASN A 298 13.28 -18.01 11.96
C ASN A 298 12.57 -17.23 10.82
N GLN A 299 11.85 -17.94 9.94
CA GLN A 299 11.09 -17.32 8.87
C GLN A 299 9.95 -16.45 9.41
N PHE A 300 9.35 -16.83 10.56
CA PHE A 300 8.41 -15.96 11.27
C PHE A 300 9.03 -14.63 11.69
N ALA A 301 10.17 -14.67 12.37
CA ALA A 301 10.85 -13.46 12.85
C ALA A 301 11.27 -12.56 11.69
N LEU A 302 11.80 -13.13 10.61
CA LEU A 302 12.17 -12.37 9.40
C LEU A 302 10.94 -11.80 8.69
N THR A 303 9.84 -12.56 8.60
CA THR A 303 8.55 -12.08 8.05
C THR A 303 8.04 -10.90 8.87
N TRP A 304 8.09 -10.98 10.19
CA TRP A 304 7.70 -9.88 11.06
C TRP A 304 8.56 -8.63 10.84
N LEU A 305 9.89 -8.77 10.79
CA LEU A 305 10.80 -7.64 10.60
C LEU A 305 10.62 -6.96 9.24
N VAL A 306 10.43 -7.72 8.16
CA VAL A 306 10.24 -7.10 6.84
C VAL A 306 8.86 -6.45 6.72
N LEU A 307 7.81 -7.05 7.28
CA LEU A 307 6.48 -6.43 7.34
C LEU A 307 6.49 -5.17 8.21
N TRP A 308 7.26 -5.17 9.31
CA TRP A 308 7.47 -3.98 10.12
C TRP A 308 8.16 -2.86 9.34
N LEU A 309 9.26 -3.17 8.65
CA LEU A 309 9.96 -2.20 7.82
C LEU A 309 9.02 -1.61 6.76
N PHE A 310 8.22 -2.47 6.10
CA PHE A 310 7.23 -2.04 5.12
C PHE A 310 6.09 -1.21 5.71
N ALA A 311 5.59 -1.55 6.90
CA ALA A 311 4.58 -0.76 7.60
C ALA A 311 5.15 0.61 7.99
N HIS A 312 6.37 0.65 8.53
CA HIS A 312 6.99 1.90 8.97
C HIS A 312 7.31 2.85 7.80
N LEU A 313 7.93 2.36 6.73
CA LEU A 313 8.17 3.20 5.55
C LEU A 313 6.86 3.70 4.94
N THR A 314 5.80 2.87 4.96
CA THR A 314 4.48 3.26 4.46
C THR A 314 3.88 4.38 5.33
N PHE A 315 3.94 4.23 6.65
CA PHE A 315 3.51 5.27 7.58
C PHE A 315 4.23 6.59 7.29
N LEU A 316 5.55 6.55 7.07
CA LEU A 316 6.35 7.75 6.79
C LEU A 316 5.98 8.39 5.44
N VAL A 317 5.81 7.60 4.38
CA VAL A 317 5.38 8.13 3.06
C VAL A 317 4.00 8.78 3.14
N LEU A 318 3.07 8.14 3.84
CA LEU A 318 1.74 8.71 4.05
C LEU A 318 1.80 9.97 4.92
N ASP A 319 2.70 10.02 5.90
CA ASP A 319 2.93 11.21 6.70
C ASP A 319 3.39 12.37 5.81
N VAL A 320 4.34 12.13 4.92
CA VAL A 320 4.77 13.11 3.90
C VAL A 320 3.59 13.59 3.07
N PHE A 321 2.69 12.71 2.60
CA PHE A 321 1.48 13.17 1.90
C PHE A 321 0.61 14.09 2.76
N THR A 322 0.39 13.74 4.04
CA THR A 322 -0.42 14.58 4.95
C THR A 322 0.24 15.91 5.32
N ILE A 323 1.56 16.06 5.17
CA ILE A 323 2.29 17.29 5.45
C ILE A 323 2.31 18.19 4.22
N TRP A 324 2.60 17.61 3.05
CA TRP A 324 2.97 18.36 1.86
C TRP A 324 1.79 18.61 0.91
N LEU A 325 0.73 17.81 1.01
CA LEU A 325 -0.48 17.99 0.19
C LEU A 325 -1.58 18.72 0.97
N PRO A 326 -2.41 19.53 0.28
CA PRO A 326 -3.61 20.08 0.89
C PRO A 326 -4.56 18.95 1.34
N PRO A 327 -5.27 19.11 2.47
CA PRO A 327 -6.12 18.05 3.03
C PRO A 327 -7.11 17.38 2.07
N PRO A 328 -7.77 18.10 1.13
CA PRO A 328 -8.70 17.48 0.18
C PRO A 328 -8.06 16.47 -0.79
N TYR A 329 -6.76 16.60 -1.07
CA TYR A 329 -6.05 15.75 -2.04
C TYR A 329 -5.33 14.55 -1.38
N VAL A 330 -5.23 14.52 -0.05
CA VAL A 330 -4.58 13.41 0.68
C VAL A 330 -5.21 12.05 0.36
N PRO A 331 -6.55 11.88 0.35
CA PRO A 331 -7.17 10.60 -0.02
C PRO A 331 -6.88 10.20 -1.48
N MET A 332 -6.74 11.18 -2.38
CA MET A 332 -6.39 10.95 -3.79
C MET A 332 -4.95 10.44 -3.95
N ALA A 333 -4.01 11.00 -3.19
CA ALA A 333 -2.64 10.51 -3.14
C ALA A 333 -2.55 9.12 -2.49
N LEU A 334 -3.30 8.87 -1.42
CA LEU A 334 -3.38 7.57 -0.77
C LEU A 334 -3.83 6.49 -1.77
N ILE A 335 -4.98 6.66 -2.43
CA ILE A 335 -5.48 5.64 -3.35
C ILE A 335 -4.51 5.43 -4.51
N SER A 336 -3.89 6.50 -5.03
CA SER A 336 -2.88 6.38 -6.08
C SER A 336 -1.67 5.57 -5.63
N TRP A 337 -1.14 5.88 -4.44
CA TRP A 337 -0.01 5.17 -3.85
C TRP A 337 -0.31 3.69 -3.62
N VAL A 338 -1.50 3.40 -3.10
CA VAL A 338 -2.00 2.03 -2.89
C VAL A 338 -2.06 1.28 -4.22
N ILE A 339 -2.68 1.84 -5.25
CA ILE A 339 -2.80 1.18 -6.55
C ILE A 339 -1.44 0.94 -7.21
N LEU A 340 -0.52 1.91 -7.17
CA LEU A 340 0.83 1.76 -7.72
C LEU A 340 1.59 0.60 -7.04
N ASN A 341 1.52 0.54 -5.71
CA ASN A 341 2.14 -0.51 -4.92
C ASN A 341 1.54 -1.90 -5.19
N ILE A 342 0.21 -2.04 -5.19
CA ILE A 342 -0.45 -3.32 -5.46
C ILE A 342 -0.13 -3.79 -6.88
N THR A 343 -0.20 -2.89 -7.87
CA THR A 343 0.01 -3.26 -9.27
C THR A 343 1.40 -3.87 -9.49
N SER A 344 2.41 -3.42 -8.72
CA SER A 344 3.77 -3.94 -8.78
C SER A 344 3.95 -5.40 -8.31
N ILE A 345 2.94 -5.97 -7.65
CA ILE A 345 2.97 -7.35 -7.12
C ILE A 345 1.88 -8.26 -7.71
N LEU A 346 1.00 -7.73 -8.58
CA LEU A 346 -0.06 -8.54 -9.20
C LEU A 346 0.50 -9.56 -10.20
N LEU A 347 1.53 -9.15 -10.95
CA LEU A 347 2.08 -9.89 -12.07
C LEU A 347 3.60 -9.77 -12.06
N PRO A 348 4.35 -10.83 -12.40
CA PRO A 348 5.77 -10.69 -12.65
C PRO A 348 6.03 -9.80 -13.86
N PHE A 349 7.09 -9.01 -13.79
CA PHE A 349 7.36 -7.96 -14.74
C PHE A 349 7.72 -8.45 -16.15
N GLU A 350 8.09 -9.73 -16.30
CA GLU A 350 8.31 -10.42 -17.57
C GLU A 350 7.01 -10.54 -18.38
N LEU A 351 5.86 -10.58 -17.72
CA LEU A 351 4.54 -10.64 -18.35
C LEU A 351 3.90 -9.26 -18.54
N SER A 352 4.41 -8.24 -17.84
CA SER A 352 3.93 -6.86 -17.95
C SER A 352 4.62 -6.12 -19.11
N PRO A 353 3.93 -5.18 -19.80
CA PRO A 353 4.59 -4.28 -20.74
C PRO A 353 5.72 -3.48 -20.09
N GLY A 354 6.76 -3.15 -20.87
CA GLY A 354 8.00 -2.54 -20.35
C GLY A 354 7.83 -1.26 -19.52
N PHE A 355 6.80 -0.46 -19.80
CA PHE A 355 6.47 0.74 -19.03
C PHE A 355 6.20 0.46 -17.54
N TYR A 356 5.56 -0.67 -17.22
CA TYR A 356 5.16 -1.03 -15.86
C TYR A 356 6.30 -1.55 -15.00
N LYS A 357 7.49 -1.77 -15.58
CA LYS A 357 8.72 -2.09 -14.85
C LYS A 357 9.19 -0.96 -13.93
N VAL A 358 8.61 0.24 -14.02
CA VAL A 358 8.74 1.27 -12.99
C VAL A 358 8.39 0.75 -11.59
N GLY A 359 7.58 -0.33 -11.52
CA GLY A 359 7.21 -1.00 -10.28
C GLY A 359 8.38 -1.54 -9.46
N TYR A 360 9.58 -1.75 -10.03
CA TYR A 360 10.78 -2.11 -9.26
C TYR A 360 11.14 -1.07 -8.20
N ALA A 361 10.79 0.19 -8.42
CA ALA A 361 11.03 1.26 -7.46
C ALA A 361 10.02 1.25 -6.29
N PHE A 362 8.89 0.54 -6.39
CA PHE A 362 7.87 0.60 -5.34
C PHE A 362 8.18 -0.35 -4.17
N PRO A 363 7.93 0.07 -2.93
CA PRO A 363 8.28 -0.71 -1.76
C PRO A 363 7.46 -2.01 -1.64
N ALA A 364 6.22 -2.05 -2.15
CA ALA A 364 5.42 -3.27 -2.18
C ALA A 364 6.09 -4.40 -3.00
N HIS A 365 6.69 -4.06 -4.15
CA HIS A 365 7.46 -5.05 -4.92
C HIS A 365 8.66 -5.55 -4.13
N ALA A 366 9.41 -4.62 -3.51
CA ALA A 366 10.58 -4.96 -2.73
C ALA A 366 10.25 -5.87 -1.53
N VAL A 367 9.22 -5.55 -0.73
CA VAL A 367 8.80 -6.41 0.40
C VAL A 367 8.31 -7.78 -0.10
N PHE A 368 7.59 -7.82 -1.23
CA PHE A 368 7.12 -9.08 -1.81
C PHE A 368 8.28 -10.00 -2.20
N GLN A 369 9.33 -9.47 -2.84
CA GLN A 369 10.53 -10.27 -3.15
C GLN A 369 11.21 -10.79 -1.89
N VAL A 370 11.36 -9.95 -0.86
CA VAL A 370 11.97 -10.35 0.42
C VAL A 370 11.12 -11.43 1.11
N LEU A 371 9.79 -11.32 1.08
CA LEU A 371 8.89 -12.33 1.64
C LEU A 371 9.05 -13.69 0.93
N ILE A 372 9.10 -13.69 -0.41
CA ILE A 372 9.37 -14.91 -1.19
C ILE A 372 10.73 -15.50 -0.80
N ASP A 373 11.78 -14.68 -0.68
CA ASP A 373 13.12 -15.13 -0.29
C ASP A 373 13.12 -15.78 1.10
N ILE A 374 12.48 -15.14 2.07
CA ILE A 374 12.34 -15.68 3.43
C ILE A 374 11.59 -17.01 3.40
N TRP A 375 10.41 -17.06 2.78
CA TRP A 375 9.56 -18.26 2.76
C TRP A 375 10.18 -19.42 2.02
N SER A 376 10.96 -19.13 0.98
CA SER A 376 11.69 -20.14 0.19
C SER A 376 13.07 -20.48 0.73
N SER A 377 13.42 -20.01 1.94
CA SER A 377 14.72 -20.28 2.58
C SER A 377 15.93 -19.82 1.76
N GLY A 378 15.82 -18.69 1.07
CA GLY A 378 16.89 -18.09 0.26
C GLY A 378 16.76 -18.35 -1.25
N CYS A 379 15.64 -18.93 -1.70
CA CYS A 379 15.40 -19.30 -3.10
C CYS A 379 14.80 -18.15 -3.93
N ASN A 380 15.28 -16.93 -3.65
CA ASN A 380 15.01 -15.72 -4.41
C ASN A 380 16.09 -14.66 -4.14
N PRO A 381 17.28 -14.74 -4.76
CA PRO A 381 18.42 -13.88 -4.44
C PRO A 381 18.29 -12.46 -5.01
N GLN A 382 17.15 -11.79 -4.77
CA GLN A 382 16.91 -10.38 -5.12
C GLN A 382 17.05 -9.43 -3.93
N LEU A 383 17.49 -9.94 -2.78
CA LEU A 383 17.66 -9.16 -1.56
C LEU A 383 18.59 -7.94 -1.75
N TYR A 384 19.60 -8.09 -2.61
CA TYR A 384 20.55 -7.02 -2.96
C TYR A 384 19.88 -5.80 -3.61
N HIS A 385 18.74 -6.00 -4.28
CA HIS A 385 17.97 -4.93 -4.91
C HIS A 385 16.83 -4.46 -3.99
N SER A 386 16.11 -5.39 -3.36
CA SER A 386 14.92 -5.09 -2.58
C SER A 386 15.21 -4.33 -1.30
N LEU A 387 16.24 -4.71 -0.52
CA LEU A 387 16.54 -4.03 0.75
C LEU A 387 16.96 -2.57 0.54
N PRO A 388 17.87 -2.21 -0.39
CA PRO A 388 18.21 -0.81 -0.64
C PRO A 388 17.01 0.06 -1.01
N VAL A 389 16.04 -0.47 -1.77
CA VAL A 389 14.81 0.28 -2.09
C VAL A 389 14.03 0.58 -0.80
N LEU A 390 13.81 -0.42 0.06
CA LEU A 390 13.11 -0.23 1.33
C LEU A 390 13.84 0.79 2.24
N PHE A 391 15.15 0.66 2.39
CA PHE A 391 15.96 1.60 3.20
C PHE A 391 16.01 3.01 2.61
N ALA A 392 15.99 3.16 1.28
CA ALA A 392 15.92 4.47 0.65
C ALA A 392 14.62 5.19 1.01
N TYR A 393 13.47 4.51 0.94
CA TYR A 393 12.19 5.07 1.38
C TYR A 393 12.16 5.37 2.87
N GLU A 394 12.76 4.51 3.69
CA GLU A 394 12.86 4.70 5.14
C GLU A 394 13.62 5.99 5.47
N VAL A 395 14.83 6.16 4.92
CA VAL A 395 15.68 7.34 5.17
C VAL A 395 15.02 8.62 4.63
N LEU A 396 14.47 8.57 3.42
CA LEU A 396 13.75 9.71 2.82
C LEU A 396 12.48 10.04 3.61
N GLY A 397 11.76 9.03 4.09
CA GLY A 397 10.56 9.17 4.92
C GLY A 397 10.86 9.84 6.25
N ILE A 398 11.87 9.36 6.98
CA ILE A 398 12.29 9.94 8.27
C ILE A 398 12.71 11.40 8.10
N THR A 399 13.53 11.69 7.08
CA THR A 399 14.03 13.05 6.84
C THR A 399 12.92 14.01 6.46
N LEU A 400 12.05 13.65 5.50
CA LEU A 400 10.94 14.48 5.05
C LEU A 400 9.83 14.64 6.09
N SER A 401 9.53 13.59 6.87
CA SER A 401 8.60 13.66 8.01
C SER A 401 9.15 14.59 9.09
N SER A 402 10.43 14.46 9.44
CA SER A 402 11.08 15.32 10.43
C SER A 402 11.00 16.80 10.03
N ILE A 403 11.40 17.14 8.79
CA ILE A 403 11.27 18.50 8.24
C ILE A 403 9.79 18.94 8.24
N GLY A 404 8.89 18.01 7.95
CA GLY A 404 7.45 18.25 7.95
C GLY A 404 6.87 18.65 9.30
N VAL A 405 7.39 18.12 10.41
CA VAL A 405 6.98 18.53 11.76
C VAL A 405 7.37 19.99 12.02
N TYR A 406 8.58 20.41 11.63
CA TYR A 406 8.99 21.82 11.72
C TYR A 406 8.07 22.71 10.89
N ARG A 407 7.74 22.28 9.67
CA ARG A 407 6.78 22.98 8.81
C ARG A 407 5.41 23.12 9.47
N ARG A 408 4.85 22.04 10.03
CA ARG A 408 3.54 22.07 10.70
C ARG A 408 3.55 22.97 11.93
N ALA A 409 4.58 22.90 12.75
CA ALA A 409 4.73 23.78 13.92
C ALA A 409 4.79 25.25 13.50
N HIS A 410 5.54 25.58 12.44
CA HIS A 410 5.63 26.94 11.90
C HIS A 410 4.29 27.47 11.38
N TYR A 411 3.54 26.68 10.59
CA TYR A 411 2.23 27.12 10.12
C TYR A 411 1.20 27.20 11.24
N ALA A 412 1.28 26.33 12.24
CA ALA A 412 0.41 26.37 13.42
C ALA A 412 0.67 27.62 14.29
N SER A 413 1.93 28.03 14.46
CA SER A 413 2.26 29.26 15.17
C SER A 413 1.76 30.49 14.41
N ILE A 414 1.94 30.53 13.08
CA ILE A 414 1.40 31.62 12.24
C ILE A 414 -0.12 31.70 12.32
N SER A 415 -0.83 30.56 12.29
CA SER A 415 -2.30 30.59 12.42
C SER A 415 -2.73 31.11 13.79
N GLN A 416 -2.03 30.73 14.86
CA GLN A 416 -2.32 31.23 16.19
C GLN A 416 -2.06 32.75 16.29
N GLU A 417 -0.93 33.25 15.77
CA GLU A 417 -0.64 34.69 15.74
C GLU A 417 -1.70 35.47 14.95
N ARG A 418 -2.22 34.90 13.86
CA ARG A 418 -3.31 35.53 13.07
C ARG A 418 -4.62 35.55 13.84
N GLU A 419 -4.95 34.47 14.55
CA GLU A 419 -6.13 34.42 15.43
C GLU A 419 -6.03 35.44 16.56
N GLU A 420 -4.86 35.55 17.19
CA GLU A 420 -4.59 36.53 18.25
C GLU A 420 -4.69 37.96 17.72
N LYS A 421 -4.09 38.27 16.56
CA LYS A 421 -4.23 39.58 15.91
C LYS A 421 -5.67 39.92 15.55
N ALA A 422 -6.40 38.98 14.95
CA ALA A 422 -7.82 39.18 14.63
C ALA A 422 -8.67 39.38 15.89
N PHE A 423 -8.35 38.69 16.98
CA PHE A 423 -9.00 38.92 18.28
C PHE A 423 -8.67 40.31 18.82
N HIS A 424 -7.40 40.73 18.78
CA HIS A 424 -6.99 42.07 19.21
C HIS A 424 -7.66 43.18 18.37
N GLU A 425 -7.76 43.02 17.05
CA GLU A 425 -8.46 43.96 16.17
C GLU A 425 -9.95 44.04 16.48
N ARG A 426 -10.61 42.91 16.77
CA ARG A 426 -12.04 42.90 17.19
C ARG A 426 -12.23 43.65 18.50
N VAL A 427 -11.38 43.38 19.50
CA VAL A 427 -11.44 44.09 20.79
C VAL A 427 -11.20 45.59 20.59
N ALA A 428 -10.20 45.97 19.78
CA ALA A 428 -9.92 47.37 19.47
C ALA A 428 -11.10 48.06 18.75
N ALA A 429 -11.72 47.40 17.77
CA ALA A 429 -12.89 47.92 17.07
C ALA A 429 -14.09 48.14 18.02
N THR A 430 -14.34 47.19 18.93
CA THR A 430 -15.40 47.36 19.93
C THR A 430 -15.13 48.48 20.91
N LEU A 431 -13.86 48.72 21.27
CA LEU A 431 -13.45 49.83 22.13
C LEU A 431 -13.68 51.18 21.43
N THR A 432 -13.31 51.29 20.15
CA THR A 432 -13.53 52.52 19.37
C THR A 432 -15.02 52.81 19.17
N GLU A 433 -15.85 51.79 18.85
CA GLU A 433 -17.30 51.96 18.74
C GLU A 433 -17.93 52.44 20.06
N GLN A 434 -17.44 51.96 21.20
CA GLN A 434 -17.91 52.43 22.51
C GLN A 434 -17.43 53.83 22.86
N GLN A 435 -16.19 54.19 22.51
CA GLN A 435 -15.69 55.56 22.69
C GLN A 435 -16.48 56.55 21.84
N ASP A 436 -16.77 56.21 20.59
CA ASP A 436 -17.59 57.03 19.69
C ASP A 436 -19.04 57.15 20.22
N ALA A 437 -19.61 56.06 20.75
CA ALA A 437 -20.93 56.08 21.39
C ALA A 437 -20.95 56.90 22.69
N GLN A 438 -19.86 56.89 23.47
CA GLN A 438 -19.72 57.71 24.68
C GLN A 438 -19.53 59.19 24.34
N LEU A 439 -18.73 59.52 23.32
CA LEU A 439 -18.55 60.89 22.80
C LEU A 439 -19.87 61.44 22.24
N GLY A 440 -20.57 60.67 21.42
CA GLY A 440 -21.90 61.05 20.90
C GLY A 440 -22.94 61.23 22.02
N ARG A 441 -22.91 60.37 23.06
CA ARG A 441 -23.75 60.56 24.26
C ARG A 441 -23.39 61.85 24.99
N ARG A 442 -22.10 62.17 25.14
CA ARG A 442 -21.61 63.39 25.82
C ARG A 442 -22.00 64.66 25.06
N GLU A 443 -21.97 64.62 23.73
CA GLU A 443 -22.45 65.72 22.88
C GLU A 443 -23.97 65.91 23.00
N THR A 444 -24.78 64.82 22.96
CA THR A 444 -26.23 64.94 23.21
C THR A 444 -26.57 65.42 24.63
N THR A 445 -25.77 65.06 25.64
CA THR A 445 -25.99 65.53 27.01
C THR A 445 -25.58 67.00 27.18
N ARG A 446 -24.62 67.49 26.36
CA ARG A 446 -24.20 68.89 26.35
C ARG A 446 -25.19 69.80 25.62
N ASP A 447 -25.82 69.30 24.54
CA ASP A 447 -26.93 70.01 23.88
C ASP A 447 -28.19 70.08 24.78
N ASP A 448 -28.44 69.05 25.61
CA ASP A 448 -29.51 69.10 26.63
C ASP A 448 -29.16 70.02 27.81
N GLN A 449 -27.87 70.18 28.17
CA GLN A 449 -27.42 71.10 29.23
C GLN A 449 -27.25 72.56 28.79
N GLU A 450 -27.14 72.85 27.49
CA GLU A 450 -27.14 74.23 26.98
C GLU A 450 -28.55 74.89 27.02
N SER A 451 -29.62 74.15 27.36
CA SER A 451 -30.94 74.73 27.67
C SER A 451 -31.20 74.96 29.16
N GLU A 452 -30.37 74.46 30.08
CA GLU A 452 -30.52 74.74 31.52
C GLU A 452 -29.16 74.92 32.20
N THR A 453 -28.69 76.16 32.29
CA THR A 453 -27.67 76.53 33.27
C THR A 453 -27.96 77.88 33.93
N SER A 454 -28.15 77.83 35.26
CA SER A 454 -27.70 78.89 36.19
C SER A 454 -27.21 78.25 37.49
N GLU A 455 -25.98 78.63 37.83
CA GLU A 455 -25.33 78.68 39.16
C GLU A 455 -25.15 77.32 39.87
N THR A 456 -23.95 76.91 40.30
CA THR A 456 -23.08 77.61 41.27
C THR A 456 -21.70 76.93 41.32
N GLU A 457 -20.64 77.72 41.55
CA GLU A 457 -19.26 77.26 41.76
C GLU A 457 -18.99 76.77 43.20
N SER A 458 -17.89 76.00 43.32
CA SER A 458 -16.98 75.77 44.46
C SER A 458 -17.00 74.38 45.10
N ASP A 459 -15.95 73.59 44.83
CA ASP A 459 -14.96 73.10 45.81
C ASP A 459 -13.96 72.14 45.10
N GLU A 460 -12.82 72.64 44.62
CA GLU A 460 -11.76 71.84 43.98
C GLU A 460 -10.46 71.89 44.79
N GLY A 461 -9.98 70.74 45.26
CA GLY A 461 -8.65 70.65 45.86
C GLY A 461 -8.19 69.29 46.40
N ARG A 462 -9.07 68.30 46.58
CA ARG A 462 -8.67 66.94 47.04
C ARG A 462 -9.25 65.76 46.25
N ASP A 463 -10.19 65.99 45.35
CA ASP A 463 -10.86 64.89 44.62
C ASP A 463 -10.18 64.48 43.33
N ILE A 464 -9.30 65.31 42.74
CA ILE A 464 -8.68 65.04 41.43
C ILE A 464 -7.86 63.73 41.45
N GLN A 465 -7.12 63.45 42.53
CA GLN A 465 -6.27 62.25 42.60
C GLN A 465 -7.05 60.96 42.95
N ARG A 466 -8.20 61.08 43.64
CA ARG A 466 -9.07 59.94 43.96
C ARG A 466 -10.00 59.60 42.79
N GLN A 467 -10.39 60.61 42.02
CA GLN A 467 -11.23 60.48 40.84
C GLN A 467 -10.46 59.90 39.66
N ASP A 468 -9.19 60.27 39.45
CA ASP A 468 -8.30 59.64 38.46
C ASP A 468 -8.03 58.16 38.76
N THR A 469 -7.90 57.81 40.04
CA THR A 469 -7.71 56.40 40.45
C THR A 469 -9.01 55.60 40.25
N ALA A 470 -10.18 56.21 40.51
CA ALA A 470 -11.49 55.58 40.34
C ALA A 470 -11.88 55.42 38.85
N THR A 471 -11.59 56.40 38.00
CA THR A 471 -11.78 56.29 36.54
C THR A 471 -10.83 55.27 35.92
N SER A 472 -9.58 55.19 36.38
CA SER A 472 -8.64 54.13 35.98
C SER A 472 -9.16 52.73 36.32
N ILE A 473 -9.70 52.53 37.54
CA ILE A 473 -10.23 51.22 37.96
C ILE A 473 -11.51 50.88 37.19
N ALA A 474 -12.40 51.85 36.96
CA ALA A 474 -13.61 51.65 36.18
C ALA A 474 -13.29 51.29 34.71
N HIS A 475 -12.30 51.97 34.11
CA HIS A 475 -11.83 51.68 32.76
C HIS A 475 -11.20 50.27 32.67
N GLN A 476 -10.46 49.86 33.69
CA GLN A 476 -9.83 48.54 33.76
C GLN A 476 -10.87 47.41 33.96
N ALA A 477 -11.94 47.67 34.74
CA ALA A 477 -13.07 46.75 34.89
C ALA A 477 -13.93 46.66 33.62
N GLU A 478 -14.11 47.77 32.91
CA GLU A 478 -14.81 47.82 31.62
C GLU A 478 -14.04 47.06 30.54
N LEU A 479 -12.72 47.26 30.46
CA LEU A 479 -11.84 46.49 29.58
C LEU A 479 -11.92 44.97 29.88
N ALA A 480 -11.91 44.60 31.17
CA ALA A 480 -12.06 43.21 31.59
C ALA A 480 -13.43 42.62 31.19
N ASN A 481 -14.50 43.43 31.26
CA ASN A 481 -15.83 43.03 30.82
C ASN A 481 -15.95 42.92 29.29
N ILE A 482 -15.28 43.79 28.53
CA ILE A 482 -15.24 43.69 27.06
C ILE A 482 -14.47 42.44 26.64
N ILE A 483 -13.31 42.19 27.26
CA ILE A 483 -12.53 40.98 27.03
C ILE A 483 -13.35 39.72 27.40
N SER A 484 -14.05 39.73 28.54
CA SER A 484 -14.90 38.59 28.94
C SER A 484 -16.11 38.40 28.02
N ARG A 485 -16.69 39.50 27.53
CA ARG A 485 -17.79 39.49 26.56
C ARG A 485 -17.34 38.99 25.20
N GLU A 486 -16.20 39.44 24.70
CA GLU A 486 -15.66 38.96 23.42
C GLU A 486 -15.08 37.55 23.51
N MET A 487 -14.53 37.15 24.66
CA MET A 487 -14.20 35.74 24.92
C MET A 487 -15.45 34.87 24.93
N SER A 488 -16.53 35.30 25.58
CA SER A 488 -17.80 34.55 25.61
C SER A 488 -18.51 34.56 24.26
N ARG A 489 -18.45 35.66 23.51
CA ARG A 489 -18.97 35.78 22.14
C ARG A 489 -18.18 34.91 21.16
N SER A 490 -16.85 34.94 21.22
CA SER A 490 -15.99 34.01 20.47
C SER A 490 -16.22 32.54 20.86
N ARG A 491 -16.61 32.27 22.11
CA ARG A 491 -16.99 30.92 22.59
C ARG A 491 -18.40 30.49 22.16
N VAL A 492 -19.30 31.44 21.88
CA VAL A 492 -20.66 31.18 21.36
C VAL A 492 -20.65 31.10 19.82
N GLU A 493 -19.80 31.89 19.16
CA GLU A 493 -19.51 31.79 17.71
C GLU A 493 -18.61 30.59 17.36
N ARG A 494 -17.87 30.03 18.34
CA ARG A 494 -17.31 28.68 18.29
C ARG A 494 -18.33 27.68 18.87
N PRO A 495 -19.33 27.19 18.12
CA PRO A 495 -19.94 25.92 18.51
C PRO A 495 -18.83 24.89 18.39
N ASP A 496 -18.35 24.32 19.50
CA ASP A 496 -17.33 23.25 19.58
C ASP A 496 -16.82 22.87 18.20
N THR A 497 -15.90 23.67 17.66
CA THR A 497 -15.44 23.47 16.30
C THR A 497 -14.52 22.28 16.35
N SER A 498 -15.11 21.08 16.32
CA SER A 498 -14.49 19.84 15.85
C SER A 498 -14.13 19.91 14.37
N ARG A 499 -13.91 21.12 13.84
CA ARG A 499 -13.88 21.45 12.42
C ARG A 499 -12.76 22.39 12.04
N ASP A 500 -11.64 22.34 12.76
CA ASP A 500 -10.33 22.46 12.12
C ASP A 500 -9.85 21.04 11.77
N SER A 501 -10.59 20.40 10.87
CA SER A 501 -10.25 19.08 10.33
C SER A 501 -9.01 19.24 9.45
N THR A 502 -7.83 19.05 10.04
CA THR A 502 -6.56 18.88 9.32
C THR A 502 -6.46 17.48 8.72
N GLY A 503 -7.49 17.05 7.98
CA GLY A 503 -7.60 15.72 7.37
C GLY A 503 -8.77 14.89 7.90
N PRO A 504 -8.97 13.66 7.37
CA PRO A 504 -10.06 12.78 7.77
C PRO A 504 -9.77 12.20 9.16
N SER A 505 -10.07 12.95 10.21
CA SER A 505 -10.00 12.47 11.59
C SER A 505 -11.36 11.96 12.03
N PHE A 506 -11.43 10.69 12.44
CA PHE A 506 -12.57 10.15 13.16
C PHE A 506 -12.77 10.91 14.48
N ALA A 507 -14.02 11.11 14.90
CA ALA A 507 -14.31 11.67 16.22
C ALA A 507 -13.72 10.72 17.28
N LEU A 508 -12.76 11.20 18.06
CA LEU A 508 -12.08 10.41 19.08
C LEU A 508 -13.04 10.13 20.24
N ALA A 509 -12.98 8.91 20.79
CA ALA A 509 -13.89 8.41 21.83
C ALA A 509 -13.59 8.96 23.24
N TYR A 510 -12.92 10.11 23.36
CA TYR A 510 -12.61 10.71 24.66
C TYR A 510 -13.31 12.07 24.76
N ARG A 511 -14.16 12.23 25.78
CA ARG A 511 -14.73 13.50 26.21
C ARG A 511 -13.93 14.00 27.40
N GLU A 512 -13.55 15.28 27.37
CA GLU A 512 -13.21 16.02 28.59
C GLU A 512 -14.42 16.12 29.53
#